data_AF-W7KWB3-F1
#
_entry.id   AF-W7KWB3-F1
#
_cell.length_a   1.000
_cell.length_b   1.000
_cell.length_c   1.000
_cell.angle_alpha   90.00
_cell.angle_beta   90.00
_cell.angle_gamma   90.00
#
_symmetry.space_group_name_H-M   'P 1'
#
loop_
_entity.id
_entity.type
_entity.pdbx_description
1 polymer ?
#
loop_
_entity_poly.entity_id
_entity_poly.type
_entity_poly.pdbx_seq_one_letter_code
_entity_poly.pdbx_strand_id
1 'polypeptide(L)'
;MSVLDNWQQWKDFLGDRLHQGMDQGMNKETVNDLAYQIGDYLAKQVEPKNDQEKILADLWSVASPDEQHAIANMMVKLVQNDGTR
;
A
#
# COMPACT_ATOMS: atom_id res chain seq x y z
N MET A 1 -17.32 -14.00 -11.09
CA MET A 1 -16.01 -13.66 -10.50
C MET A 1 -16.17 -12.31 -9.85
N SER A 2 -16.08 -12.27 -8.52
CA SER A 2 -16.50 -11.14 -7.71
C SER A 2 -15.41 -10.07 -7.67
N VAL A 3 -15.82 -8.81 -7.63
CA VAL A 3 -15.02 -7.57 -7.59
C VAL A 3 -14.23 -7.41 -6.28
N LEU A 4 -14.07 -8.51 -5.52
CA LEU A 4 -13.33 -8.61 -4.26
C LEU A 4 -11.81 -8.66 -4.46
N ASP A 5 -11.33 -8.86 -5.69
CA ASP A 5 -9.92 -9.15 -5.95
C ASP A 5 -9.01 -7.91 -6.01
N ASN A 6 -9.55 -6.68 -5.97
CA ASN A 6 -8.68 -5.50 -6.10
C ASN A 6 -7.81 -5.26 -4.85
N TRP A 7 -8.35 -5.51 -3.65
CA TRP A 7 -7.58 -5.39 -2.41
C TRP A 7 -6.51 -6.47 -2.28
N GLN A 8 -6.84 -7.72 -2.61
CA GLN A 8 -5.87 -8.81 -2.55
C GLN A 8 -4.77 -8.64 -3.61
N GLN A 9 -5.12 -8.30 -4.85
CA GLN A 9 -4.14 -7.98 -5.90
C GLN A 9 -3.25 -6.79 -5.51
N TRP A 10 -3.82 -5.79 -4.85
CA TRP A 10 -3.05 -4.66 -4.35
C TRP A 10 -2.02 -5.09 -3.28
N LYS A 11 -2.42 -5.96 -2.34
CA LYS A 11 -1.51 -6.53 -1.33
C LYS A 11 -0.42 -7.40 -1.98
N ASP A 12 -0.80 -8.24 -2.94
CA ASP A 12 0.12 -9.11 -3.66
C ASP A 12 1.14 -8.29 -4.46
N PHE A 13 0.70 -7.25 -5.17
CA PHE A 13 1.58 -6.32 -5.89
C PHE A 13 2.56 -5.61 -4.95
N LEU A 14 2.09 -5.09 -3.81
CA LEU A 14 2.95 -4.47 -2.83
C LEU A 14 3.95 -5.49 -2.27
N GLY A 15 3.49 -6.70 -1.96
CA GLY A 15 4.27 -7.80 -1.41
C GLY A 15 5.39 -8.24 -2.35
N ASP A 16 5.08 -8.44 -3.62
CA ASP A 16 6.06 -8.79 -4.66
C ASP A 16 7.14 -7.72 -4.82
N ARG A 17 6.75 -6.44 -4.82
CA ARG A 17 7.69 -5.31 -4.90
C ARG A 17 8.54 -5.19 -3.64
N LEU A 18 7.96 -5.43 -2.48
CA LEU A 18 8.64 -5.49 -1.20
C LEU A 18 9.67 -6.60 -1.16
N HIS A 19 9.29 -7.82 -1.55
CA HIS A 19 10.17 -8.99 -1.59
C HIS A 19 11.33 -8.76 -2.56
N GLN A 20 11.05 -8.29 -3.77
CA GLN A 20 12.10 -7.96 -4.75
C GLN A 20 13.05 -6.88 -4.21
N GLY A 21 12.55 -5.87 -3.50
CA GLY A 21 13.38 -4.84 -2.90
C GLY A 21 14.26 -5.39 -1.78
N MET A 22 13.69 -6.18 -0.87
CA MET A 22 14.44 -6.78 0.24
C MET A 22 15.52 -7.75 -0.24
N ASP A 23 15.24 -8.58 -1.25
CA ASP A 23 16.20 -9.54 -1.82
C ASP A 23 17.37 -8.83 -2.55
N GLN A 24 17.14 -7.62 -3.05
CA GLN A 24 18.17 -6.79 -3.68
C GLN A 24 18.93 -5.90 -2.68
N GLY A 25 18.66 -6.02 -1.38
CA GLY A 25 19.31 -5.22 -0.35
C GLY A 25 18.82 -3.77 -0.28
N MET A 26 17.62 -3.47 -0.78
CA MET A 26 17.04 -2.13 -0.66
C MET A 26 16.85 -1.74 0.81
N ASN A 27 17.19 -0.49 1.12
CA ASN A 27 17.06 0.06 2.46
C ASN A 27 15.58 0.33 2.79
N LYS A 28 15.22 0.30 4.09
CA LYS A 28 13.84 0.54 4.55
C LYS A 28 13.23 1.85 4.06
N GLU A 29 14.05 2.87 3.79
CA GLU A 29 13.61 4.14 3.19
C GLU A 29 13.00 3.94 1.80
N THR A 30 13.62 3.14 0.95
CA THR A 30 13.14 2.92 -0.43
C THR A 30 11.82 2.15 -0.46
N VAL A 31 11.58 1.30 0.55
CA VAL A 31 10.29 0.63 0.76
C VAL A 31 9.21 1.64 1.15
N ASN A 32 9.54 2.61 2.00
CA ASN A 32 8.62 3.67 2.40
C ASN A 32 8.29 4.61 1.25
N ASP A 33 9.27 4.94 0.41
CA ASP A 33 9.04 5.73 -0.81
C ASP A 33 8.12 5.01 -1.79
N LEU A 34 8.28 3.70 -1.94
CA LEU A 34 7.41 2.88 -2.79
C LEU A 34 5.97 2.86 -2.26
N ALA A 35 5.80 2.68 -0.95
CA ALA A 35 4.49 2.70 -0.33
C ALA A 35 3.84 4.09 -0.40
N TYR A 36 4.64 5.17 -0.34
CA TYR A 36 4.16 6.54 -0.53
C TYR A 36 3.66 6.79 -1.96
N GLN A 37 4.41 6.34 -2.97
CA GLN A 37 3.98 6.40 -4.37
C GLN A 37 2.69 5.63 -4.62
N ILE A 38 2.51 4.50 -3.91
CA ILE A 38 1.29 3.69 -4.02
C ILE A 38 0.10 4.36 -3.33
N GLY A 39 0.31 5.01 -2.17
CA GLY A 39 -0.72 5.83 -1.54
C GLY A 39 -1.13 7.03 -2.40
N ASP A 40 -0.17 7.70 -3.04
CA ASP A 40 -0.45 8.78 -3.99
C ASP A 40 -1.22 8.29 -5.23
N TYR A 41 -0.93 7.08 -5.72
CA TYR A 41 -1.69 6.43 -6.78
C TYR A 41 -3.14 6.14 -6.35
N LEU A 42 -3.36 5.61 -5.15
CA LEU A 42 -4.71 5.38 -4.62
C LEU A 42 -5.50 6.69 -4.48
N ALA A 43 -4.85 7.76 -4.03
CA ALA A 43 -5.49 9.05 -3.85
C ALA A 43 -5.84 9.77 -5.16
N LYS A 44 -5.06 9.56 -6.24
CA LYS A 44 -5.19 10.31 -7.49
C LYS A 44 -5.86 9.56 -8.64
N GLN A 45 -5.79 8.23 -8.68
CA GLN A 45 -6.08 7.45 -9.90
C GLN A 45 -7.13 6.36 -9.71
N VAL A 46 -7.53 6.03 -8.48
CA VAL A 46 -8.43 4.90 -8.22
C VAL A 46 -9.79 5.40 -7.74
N GLU A 47 -10.80 5.23 -8.58
CA GLU A 47 -12.19 5.21 -8.12
C GLU A 47 -12.33 3.98 -7.20
N PRO A 48 -12.57 4.16 -5.87
CA PRO A 48 -12.48 3.06 -4.93
C PRO A 48 -13.49 1.98 -5.28
N LYS A 49 -13.01 0.74 -5.49
CA LYS A 49 -13.85 -0.38 -5.95
C LYS A 49 -14.45 -1.18 -4.81
N ASN A 50 -13.99 -0.94 -3.58
CA ASN A 50 -14.48 -1.56 -2.35
C ASN A 50 -14.35 -0.59 -1.17
N ASP A 51 -14.96 -0.96 -0.04
CA ASP A 51 -14.99 -0.12 1.16
C ASP A 51 -13.59 0.06 1.79
N GLN A 52 -12.70 -0.92 1.66
CA GLN A 52 -11.33 -0.85 2.19
C GLN A 52 -10.51 0.22 1.45
N GLU A 53 -10.55 0.22 0.12
CA GLU A 53 -9.92 1.22 -0.73
C GLU A 53 -10.50 2.61 -0.47
N LYS A 54 -11.82 2.70 -0.29
CA LYS A 54 -12.49 3.96 0.00
C LYS A 54 -12.00 4.57 1.31
N ILE A 55 -11.96 3.78 2.39
CA ILE A 55 -11.48 4.25 3.69
C ILE A 55 -10.02 4.69 3.59
N LEU A 56 -9.18 3.93 2.89
CA LEU A 56 -7.77 4.26 2.72
C LEU A 56 -7.58 5.57 1.94
N ALA A 57 -8.37 5.79 0.88
CA ALA A 57 -8.36 7.03 0.10
C ALA A 57 -8.85 8.22 0.93
N ASP A 58 -9.94 8.06 1.69
CA ASP A 58 -10.48 9.11 2.56
C ASP A 58 -9.43 9.52 3.62
N LEU A 59 -8.79 8.54 4.29
CA LEU A 59 -7.72 8.80 5.26
C LEU A 59 -6.52 9.48 4.61
N TRP A 60 -6.10 9.05 3.42
CA TRP A 60 -4.97 9.63 2.71
C TRP A 60 -5.23 11.09 2.28
N SER A 61 -6.47 11.40 1.88
CA SER A 61 -6.86 12.72 1.39
C SER A 61 -6.82 13.82 2.46
N VAL A 62 -6.96 13.45 3.73
CA VAL A 62 -6.94 14.38 4.87
C VAL A 62 -5.64 14.34 5.66
N ALA A 63 -4.75 13.39 5.35
CA ALA A 63 -3.48 13.20 6.04
C ALA A 63 -2.43 14.24 5.61
N SER A 64 -1.68 14.75 6.59
CA SER A 64 -0.44 15.48 6.36
C SER A 64 0.64 14.57 5.71
N PRO A 65 1.73 15.13 5.15
CA PRO A 65 2.80 14.32 4.58
C PRO A 65 3.37 13.27 5.55
N ASP A 66 3.58 13.65 6.81
CA ASP A 66 4.08 12.73 7.84
C ASP A 66 3.08 11.59 8.13
N GLU A 67 1.79 11.89 8.16
CA GLU A 67 0.72 10.90 8.34
C GLU A 67 0.58 9.99 7.12
N GLN A 68 0.75 10.50 5.91
CA GLN A 68 0.78 9.70 4.69
C GLN A 68 1.96 8.71 4.71
N HIS A 69 3.15 9.15 5.16
CA HIS A 69 4.27 8.24 5.39
C HIS A 69 3.97 7.20 6.47
N ALA A 70 3.24 7.56 7.52
CA ALA A 70 2.82 6.61 8.56
C ALA A 70 1.82 5.58 8.01
N ILE A 71 0.83 6.01 7.21
CA ILE A 71 -0.11 5.12 6.52
C ILE A 71 0.64 4.16 5.60
N ALA A 72 1.55 4.67 4.77
CA ALA A 72 2.40 3.88 3.89
C ALA A 72 3.21 2.82 4.66
N ASN A 73 3.82 3.18 5.79
CA ASN A 73 4.53 2.24 6.67
C ASN A 73 3.60 1.14 7.22
N MET A 74 2.38 1.49 7.64
CA MET A 74 1.41 0.53 8.15
C MET A 74 0.95 -0.45 7.07
N MET A 75 0.76 0.04 5.86
CA MET A 75 0.41 -0.77 4.69
C MET A 75 1.50 -1.81 4.36
N VAL A 76 2.77 -1.42 4.41
CA VAL A 76 3.91 -2.34 4.26
C VAL A 76 3.88 -3.44 5.32
N LYS A 77 3.71 -3.06 6.60
CA LYS A 77 3.66 -4.03 7.70
C LYS A 77 2.48 -4.98 7.59
N LEU A 78 1.32 -4.48 7.13
CA LEU A 78 0.13 -5.29 6.91
C LEU A 78 0.40 -6.39 5.87
N VAL A 79 0.99 -6.03 4.74
CA VAL A 79 1.32 -6.99 3.67
C VAL A 79 2.40 -7.99 4.11
N GLN A 80 3.42 -7.56 4.84
CA GLN A 80 4.43 -8.46 5.41
C GLN A 80 3.81 -9.48 6.40
N ASN A 81 2.86 -9.03 7.21
CA ASN A 81 2.17 -9.88 8.18
C ASN A 81 1.12 -10.82 7.53
N ASP A 82 0.52 -10.39 6.42
CA ASP A 82 -0.41 -11.22 5.64
C ASP A 82 0.32 -12.25 4.77
N GLY A 83 1.50 -11.91 4.20
CA GLY A 83 2.32 -12.83 3.41
C GLY A 83 3.09 -13.88 4.23
N THR A 84 3.06 -13.78 5.57
CA THR A 84 3.64 -14.76 6.50
C THR A 84 2.61 -15.73 7.09
N ARG A 85 1.35 -15.67 6.65
CA ARG A 85 0.28 -16.59 7.04
C ARG A 85 -0.17 -17.52 5.91
#